data_AF-A0A969RW38-F1
#
_entry.id   AF-A0A969RW38-F1
#
_cell.length_a   1.000
_cell.length_b   1.000
_cell.length_c   1.000
_cell.angle_alpha   90.00
_cell.angle_beta   90.00
_cell.angle_gamma   90.00
#
_symmetry.space_group_name_H-M   'P 1'
#
loop_
_entity.id
_entity.type
_entity.pdbx_description
1 polymer ?
#
loop_
_entity_poly.entity_id
_entity_poly.type
_entity_poly.pdbx_seq_one_letter_code
_entity_poly.pdbx_strand_id
1 'polypeptide(L)'
;MYQDPLFTALSAQRRNGLILCKSYHAEFAGPGAAVGRPCDFDCQEAIAIGAKWQLVSVQSFEEQQTAYRRRIQWMYWLKKIAELPQPTKRAEVLLQSFDAFFDPLAIAALPPEVLAMLVGVFPQTMQAVHRQHYDGLGIEIPPPDETSQFWSYVQFPHLSAPDKRPVKFAKRVATHFFCDPRASLIAL
;
A
#
# COMPACT_ATOMS: atom_id res chain seq x y z
N MET A 1 13.72 16.46 23.37
CA MET A 1 12.90 15.46 22.67
C MET A 1 13.24 15.55 21.20
N TYR A 2 13.71 14.47 20.58
CA TYR A 2 14.16 14.48 19.18
C TYR A 2 12.93 14.35 18.27
N GLN A 3 12.47 15.46 17.68
CA GLN A 3 11.53 15.39 16.57
C GLN A 3 12.31 14.94 15.34
N ASP A 4 12.00 13.78 14.80
CA ASP A 4 12.52 13.35 13.51
C ASP A 4 11.92 14.26 12.43
N PRO A 5 12.72 15.12 11.76
CA PRO A 5 12.23 16.15 10.86
C PRO A 5 11.60 15.61 9.57
N LEU A 6 11.51 14.28 9.39
CA LEU A 6 10.98 13.63 8.19
C LEU A 6 9.84 12.66 8.50
N PHE A 7 9.18 12.76 9.66
CA PHE A 7 8.01 11.91 9.93
C PHE A 7 6.85 12.26 8.99
N THR A 8 6.41 11.27 8.22
CA THR A 8 5.29 11.40 7.28
C THR A 8 4.16 10.44 7.59
N ALA A 9 2.94 10.86 7.29
CA ALA A 9 1.76 10.01 7.33
C ALA A 9 0.99 10.11 6.02
N LEU A 10 0.13 9.12 5.73
CA LEU A 10 -0.86 9.26 4.66
C LEU A 10 -1.93 10.27 5.06
N SER A 11 -2.41 11.09 4.12
CA SER A 11 -3.54 11.99 4.38
C SER A 11 -4.75 11.19 4.89
N ALA A 12 -5.29 11.58 6.06
CA ALA A 12 -6.46 10.94 6.64
C ALA A 12 -7.79 11.29 5.93
N GLN A 13 -7.78 12.34 5.10
CA GLN A 13 -8.94 12.90 4.43
C GLN A 13 -9.19 12.29 3.04
N ARG A 14 -8.31 11.39 2.59
CA ARG A 14 -8.38 10.77 1.26
C ARG A 14 -8.53 9.26 1.36
N ARG A 15 -9.17 8.67 0.35
CA ARG A 15 -9.16 7.22 0.13
C ARG A 15 -7.83 6.83 -0.52
N ASN A 16 -6.77 6.84 0.29
CA ASN A 16 -5.42 6.51 -0.12
C ASN A 16 -4.86 5.36 0.74
N GLY A 17 -3.86 4.69 0.20
CA GLY A 17 -3.17 3.63 0.93
C GLY A 17 -1.82 3.35 0.33
N LEU A 18 -0.97 2.68 1.13
CA LEU A 18 0.27 2.09 0.67
C LEU A 18 0.29 0.62 1.06
N ILE A 19 0.54 -0.26 0.09
CA ILE A 19 0.99 -1.61 0.37
C ILE A 19 2.51 -1.60 0.44
N LEU A 20 3.04 -2.02 1.57
CA LEU A 20 4.47 -2.07 1.84
C LEU A 20 4.92 -3.52 1.73
N CYS A 21 5.65 -3.83 0.66
CA CYS A 21 6.12 -5.16 0.34
C CYS A 21 7.44 -5.43 1.07
N LYS A 22 7.45 -6.45 1.91
CA LYS A 22 8.62 -6.95 2.64
C LYS A 22 9.03 -8.30 2.06
N SER A 23 10.09 -8.90 2.58
CA SER A 23 10.67 -10.13 1.98
C SER A 23 9.69 -11.30 1.89
N TYR A 24 8.78 -11.44 2.85
CA TYR A 24 7.90 -12.62 2.98
C TYR A 24 6.44 -12.28 3.26
N HIS A 25 6.11 -11.00 3.40
CA HIS A 25 4.75 -10.52 3.70
C HIS A 25 4.59 -9.10 3.18
N ALA A 26 3.35 -8.63 3.18
CA ALA A 26 3.03 -7.24 2.89
C ALA A 26 2.25 -6.63 4.06
N GLU A 27 2.37 -5.33 4.22
CA GLU A 27 1.63 -4.55 5.22
C GLU A 27 0.80 -3.48 4.52
N PHE A 28 -0.35 -3.13 5.11
CA PHE A 28 -1.19 -2.06 4.60
C PHE A 28 -1.10 -0.82 5.51
N ALA A 29 -0.72 0.32 4.93
CA ALA A 29 -0.88 1.64 5.53
C ALA A 29 -2.11 2.29 4.90
N GLY A 30 -3.19 2.44 5.67
CA GLY A 30 -4.37 3.18 5.20
C GLY A 30 -4.31 4.67 5.55
N PRO A 31 -5.41 5.41 5.33
CA PRO A 31 -5.48 6.84 5.61
C PRO A 31 -5.07 7.17 7.05
N GLY A 32 -4.27 8.23 7.20
CA GLY A 32 -3.75 8.70 8.48
C GLY A 32 -2.64 7.83 9.06
N ALA A 33 -2.24 6.72 8.45
CA ALA A 33 -1.19 5.87 8.97
C ALA A 33 0.19 6.51 8.82
N ALA A 34 1.01 6.37 9.86
CA ALA A 34 2.44 6.63 9.78
C ALA A 34 3.11 5.74 8.74
N VAL A 35 4.01 6.31 7.93
CA VAL A 35 4.78 5.60 6.90
C VAL A 35 6.21 6.15 6.81
N GLY A 36 7.14 5.27 6.44
CA GLY A 36 8.56 5.57 6.39
C GLY A 36 9.29 5.11 7.66
N ARG A 37 10.50 5.63 7.88
CA ARG A 37 11.27 5.28 9.07
C ARG A 37 10.64 5.88 10.35
N PRO A 38 10.69 5.19 11.50
CA PRO A 38 11.34 3.89 11.71
C PRO A 38 10.47 2.66 11.37
N CYS A 39 9.18 2.81 11.02
CA CYS A 39 8.26 1.68 10.81
C CYS A 39 8.67 0.73 9.69
N ASP A 40 9.12 1.29 8.57
CA ASP A 40 9.16 0.57 7.30
C ASP A 40 10.60 0.31 6.82
N PHE A 41 11.57 0.21 7.74
CA PHE A 41 13.00 0.09 7.43
C PHE A 41 13.38 -1.14 6.59
N ASP A 42 12.56 -2.19 6.62
CA ASP A 42 12.71 -3.45 5.92
C ASP A 42 11.86 -3.56 4.64
N CYS A 43 11.10 -2.50 4.32
CA CYS A 43 10.32 -2.39 3.11
C CYS A 43 11.23 -2.42 1.87
N GLN A 44 10.90 -3.28 0.90
CA GLN A 44 11.63 -3.40 -0.35
C GLN A 44 10.98 -2.57 -1.45
N GLU A 45 9.65 -2.58 -1.48
CA GLU A 45 8.84 -1.88 -2.48
C GLU A 45 7.55 -1.38 -1.84
N ALA A 46 7.03 -0.27 -2.33
CA ALA A 46 5.74 0.26 -1.89
C ALA A 46 4.83 0.53 -3.08
N ILE A 47 3.58 0.11 -2.99
CA ILE A 47 2.56 0.31 -4.02
C ILE A 47 1.51 1.27 -3.46
N ALA A 48 1.39 2.44 -4.08
CA ALA A 48 0.35 3.40 -3.73
C ALA A 48 -0.98 3.02 -4.37
N ILE A 49 -2.04 3.07 -3.55
CA ILE A 49 -3.41 2.77 -3.95
C ILE A 49 -4.28 4.01 -3.70
N GLY A 50 -5.20 4.24 -4.63
CA GLY A 50 -6.12 5.36 -4.62
C GLY A 50 -5.67 6.45 -5.60
N ALA A 51 -6.61 6.95 -6.39
CA ALA A 51 -6.36 7.87 -7.51
C ALA A 51 -5.59 9.15 -7.13
N LYS A 52 -5.65 9.57 -5.85
CA LYS A 52 -4.97 10.78 -5.35
C LYS A 52 -4.31 10.52 -3.99
N TRP A 53 -3.34 9.60 -3.96
CA TRP A 53 -2.55 9.38 -2.74
C TRP A 53 -1.72 10.63 -2.38
N GLN A 54 -1.46 10.82 -1.08
CA GLN A 54 -0.78 12.01 -0.57
C GLN A 54 -0.13 11.70 0.77
N LEU A 55 1.14 12.08 0.91
CA LEU A 55 1.83 12.15 2.19
C LEU A 55 1.67 13.54 2.81
N VAL A 56 1.53 13.58 4.12
CA VAL A 56 1.49 14.79 4.92
C VAL A 56 2.63 14.78 5.92
N SER A 57 3.28 15.93 6.10
CA SER A 57 4.26 16.14 7.15
C SER A 57 3.56 16.14 8.51
N VAL A 58 4.17 15.49 9.48
CA VAL A 58 3.68 15.43 10.86
C VAL A 58 4.64 16.22 11.73
N GLN A 59 4.14 17.25 12.41
CA GLN A 59 4.99 18.23 13.09
C GLN A 59 4.92 18.07 14.61
N SER A 60 3.78 17.67 15.15
CA SER A 60 3.60 17.54 16.60
C SER A 60 3.68 16.09 17.09
N PHE A 61 4.02 15.92 18.37
CA PHE A 61 4.01 14.61 19.01
C PHE A 61 2.61 13.98 19.02
N GLU A 62 1.57 14.79 19.18
CA GLU A 62 0.18 14.34 19.16
C GLU A 62 -0.23 13.80 17.78
N GLU A 63 0.20 14.48 16.71
CA GLU A 63 -0.02 14.02 15.34
C GLU A 63 0.75 12.73 15.07
N GLN A 64 1.99 12.61 15.56
CA GLN A 64 2.78 11.36 15.46
C GLN A 64 2.07 10.21 16.17
N GLN A 65 1.63 10.42 17.42
CA GLN A 65 0.92 9.41 18.19
C GLN A 65 -0.38 8.98 17.48
N THR A 66 -1.10 9.94 16.89
CA THR A 66 -2.29 9.67 16.09
C THR A 66 -1.97 8.83 14.86
N ALA A 67 -0.91 9.18 14.13
CA ALA A 67 -0.49 8.45 12.93
C ALA A 67 -0.06 7.00 13.23
N TYR A 68 0.68 6.80 14.33
CA TYR A 68 1.02 5.46 14.81
C TYR A 68 -0.22 4.66 15.22
N ARG A 69 -1.17 5.29 15.93
CA ARG A 69 -2.43 4.63 16.32
C ARG A 69 -3.22 4.19 15.09
N ARG A 70 -3.30 5.02 14.06
CA ARG A 70 -3.91 4.68 12.77
C ARG A 70 -3.20 3.51 12.10
N ARG A 71 -1.87 3.54 12.04
CA ARG A 71 -1.06 2.42 11.50
C ARG A 71 -1.40 1.10 12.21
N ILE A 72 -1.43 1.11 13.54
CA ILE A 72 -1.78 -0.06 14.36
C ILE A 72 -3.21 -0.54 14.07
N GLN A 73 -4.18 0.38 13.94
CA GLN A 73 -5.57 0.03 13.60
C GLN A 73 -5.67 -0.71 12.26
N TRP A 74 -4.97 -0.22 11.24
CA TRP A 74 -4.92 -0.87 9.92
C TRP A 74 -4.28 -2.26 9.98
N MET A 75 -3.19 -2.41 10.74
CA MET A 75 -2.56 -3.71 10.97
C MET A 75 -3.50 -4.70 11.68
N TYR A 76 -4.22 -4.25 12.72
CA TYR A 76 -5.20 -5.10 13.40
C TYR A 76 -6.39 -5.47 12.52
N TRP A 77 -6.87 -4.54 11.69
CA TRP A 77 -7.92 -4.82 10.72
C TRP A 77 -7.48 -5.92 9.74
N LEU A 78 -6.27 -5.80 9.18
CA LEU A 78 -5.73 -6.80 8.25
C LEU A 78 -5.49 -8.15 8.96
N LYS A 79 -4.98 -8.13 10.19
CA LYS A 79 -4.81 -9.32 11.03
C LYS A 79 -6.11 -10.09 11.22
N LYS A 80 -7.23 -9.39 11.47
CA LYS A 80 -8.56 -10.04 11.61
C LYS A 80 -8.97 -10.80 10.35
N ILE A 81 -8.65 -10.27 9.17
CA ILE A 81 -8.88 -10.97 7.90
C ILE A 81 -7.91 -12.16 7.78
N ALA A 82 -6.64 -11.97 8.10
CA ALA A 82 -5.61 -13.00 8.07
C ALA A 82 -5.89 -14.19 9.02
N GLU A 83 -6.66 -13.96 10.09
CA GLU A 83 -7.03 -14.97 11.08
C GLU A 83 -8.28 -15.79 10.70
N LEU A 84 -8.96 -15.47 9.59
CA LEU A 84 -10.07 -16.31 9.13
C LEU A 84 -9.53 -17.70 8.72
N PRO A 85 -10.27 -18.78 9.07
CA PRO A 85 -9.75 -20.14 8.96
C PRO A 85 -9.56 -20.60 7.51
N GLN A 86 -10.47 -20.19 6.62
CA GLN A 86 -10.44 -20.61 5.22
C GLN A 86 -9.64 -19.61 4.37
N PRO A 87 -8.60 -20.05 3.62
CA PRO A 87 -7.76 -19.14 2.86
C PRO A 87 -8.52 -18.44 1.72
N THR A 88 -9.48 -19.11 1.08
CA THR A 88 -10.39 -18.48 0.11
C THR A 88 -11.18 -17.36 0.76
N LYS A 89 -11.69 -17.58 1.99
CA LYS A 89 -12.45 -16.56 2.71
C LYS A 89 -11.59 -15.35 3.07
N ARG A 90 -10.32 -15.54 3.41
CA ARG A 90 -9.36 -14.45 3.62
C ARG A 90 -9.24 -13.56 2.38
N ALA A 91 -9.06 -14.19 1.21
CA ALA A 91 -8.94 -13.49 -0.06
C ALA A 91 -10.24 -12.75 -0.43
N GLU A 92 -11.39 -13.39 -0.32
CA GLU A 92 -12.70 -12.76 -0.60
C GLU A 92 -12.94 -11.53 0.28
N VAL A 93 -12.72 -11.65 1.59
CA VAL A 93 -12.96 -10.56 2.54
C VAL A 93 -11.98 -9.41 2.30
N LEU A 94 -10.73 -9.71 1.91
CA LEU A 94 -9.77 -8.67 1.52
C LEU A 94 -10.28 -7.88 0.32
N LEU A 95 -10.61 -8.57 -0.79
CA LEU A 95 -11.07 -7.92 -2.03
C LEU A 95 -12.33 -7.10 -1.78
N GLN A 96 -13.34 -7.67 -1.13
CA GLN A 96 -14.59 -6.97 -0.79
C GLN A 96 -14.34 -5.71 0.04
N SER A 97 -13.44 -5.79 1.02
CA SER A 97 -13.13 -4.64 1.86
C SER A 97 -12.34 -3.56 1.12
N PHE A 98 -11.43 -3.97 0.23
CA PHE A 98 -10.69 -3.05 -0.62
C PHE A 98 -11.61 -2.37 -1.64
N ASP A 99 -12.49 -3.10 -2.33
CA ASP A 99 -13.46 -2.56 -3.28
C ASP A 99 -14.49 -1.63 -2.61
N ALA A 100 -14.83 -1.89 -1.34
CA ALA A 100 -15.70 -0.99 -0.58
C ALA A 100 -15.03 0.36 -0.26
N PHE A 101 -13.69 0.40 -0.27
CA PHE A 101 -12.92 1.57 0.13
C PHE A 101 -12.26 2.30 -1.04
N PHE A 102 -11.80 1.57 -2.05
CA PHE A 102 -11.09 2.04 -3.23
C PHE A 102 -11.91 1.82 -4.50
N ASP A 103 -11.42 2.31 -5.64
CA ASP A 103 -12.01 2.00 -6.93
C ASP A 103 -11.77 0.51 -7.26
N PRO A 104 -12.82 -0.30 -7.53
CA PRO A 104 -12.66 -1.73 -7.80
C PRO A 104 -11.74 -2.04 -8.99
N LEU A 105 -11.73 -1.19 -10.03
CA LEU A 105 -10.82 -1.36 -11.17
C LEU A 105 -9.36 -1.16 -10.75
N ALA A 106 -9.11 -0.22 -9.83
CA ALA A 106 -7.77 0.00 -9.30
C ALA A 106 -7.27 -1.18 -8.46
N ILE A 107 -8.17 -1.84 -7.73
CA ILE A 107 -7.84 -3.05 -6.95
C ILE A 107 -7.65 -4.26 -7.87
N ALA A 108 -8.52 -4.41 -8.87
CA ALA A 108 -8.44 -5.47 -9.88
C ALA A 108 -7.13 -5.42 -10.69
N ALA A 109 -6.55 -4.23 -10.85
CA ALA A 109 -5.27 -4.02 -11.51
C ALA A 109 -4.04 -4.35 -10.64
N LEU A 110 -4.21 -4.61 -9.34
CA LEU A 110 -3.09 -4.94 -8.46
C LEU A 110 -2.57 -6.37 -8.71
N PRO A 111 -1.25 -6.62 -8.58
CA PRO A 111 -0.71 -7.97 -8.65
C PRO A 111 -1.33 -8.89 -7.59
N PRO A 112 -1.93 -10.03 -7.97
CA PRO A 112 -2.54 -10.96 -7.03
C PRO A 112 -1.55 -11.47 -5.96
N GLU A 113 -0.25 -11.54 -6.27
CA GLU A 113 0.79 -11.96 -5.34
C GLU A 113 0.95 -10.98 -4.17
N VAL A 114 0.80 -9.67 -4.45
CA VAL A 114 0.86 -8.63 -3.42
C VAL A 114 -0.35 -8.72 -2.50
N LEU A 115 -1.54 -8.92 -3.07
CA LEU A 115 -2.76 -9.14 -2.31
C LEU A 115 -2.67 -10.42 -1.47
N ALA A 116 -2.07 -11.48 -2.01
CA ALA A 116 -1.87 -12.74 -1.30
C ALA A 116 -0.97 -12.56 -0.06
N MET A 117 0.10 -11.76 -0.19
CA MET A 117 1.02 -11.44 0.91
C MET A 117 0.37 -10.65 2.06
N LEU A 118 -0.69 -9.86 1.79
CA LEU A 118 -1.39 -9.09 2.82
C LEU A 118 -2.16 -9.99 3.82
N VAL A 119 -2.69 -11.12 3.35
CA VAL A 119 -3.57 -12.00 4.15
C VAL A 119 -3.04 -13.42 4.30
N GLY A 120 -1.77 -13.66 3.93
CA GLY A 120 -1.09 -14.93 4.12
C GLY A 120 -1.79 -16.09 3.41
N VAL A 121 -2.06 -15.93 2.11
CA VAL A 121 -2.61 -17.01 1.26
C VAL A 121 -1.63 -17.36 0.15
N PHE A 122 -1.78 -18.54 -0.45
CA PHE A 122 -0.99 -18.88 -1.63
C PHE A 122 -1.40 -18.00 -2.82
N PRO A 123 -0.45 -17.60 -3.69
CA PRO A 123 -0.74 -16.83 -4.90
C PRO A 123 -1.84 -17.45 -5.76
N GLN A 124 -1.86 -18.77 -5.91
CA GLN A 124 -2.86 -19.49 -6.70
C GLN A 124 -4.27 -19.36 -6.11
N THR A 125 -4.37 -19.33 -4.77
CA THR A 125 -5.65 -19.11 -4.09
C THR A 125 -6.16 -17.70 -4.35
N MET A 126 -5.29 -16.69 -4.21
CA MET A 126 -5.67 -15.31 -4.49
C MET A 126 -6.05 -15.13 -5.97
N GLN A 127 -5.28 -15.70 -6.91
CA GLN A 127 -5.56 -15.60 -8.34
C GLN A 127 -6.93 -16.21 -8.71
N ALA A 128 -7.28 -17.37 -8.14
CA ALA A 128 -8.57 -18.01 -8.38
C ALA A 128 -9.75 -17.15 -7.86
N VAL A 129 -9.64 -16.66 -6.61
CA VAL A 129 -10.66 -15.80 -6.00
C VAL A 129 -10.76 -14.46 -6.72
N HIS A 130 -9.63 -13.85 -7.07
CA HIS A 130 -9.56 -12.58 -7.81
C HIS A 130 -10.28 -12.67 -9.15
N ARG A 131 -10.00 -13.71 -9.94
CA ARG A 131 -10.69 -13.96 -11.21
C ARG A 131 -12.19 -14.12 -10.98
N GLN A 132 -12.60 -15.01 -10.09
CA GLN A 132 -14.01 -15.26 -9.81
C GLN A 132 -14.75 -13.99 -9.35
N HIS A 133 -14.11 -13.19 -8.51
CA HIS A 133 -14.68 -11.98 -7.94
C HIS A 133 -14.93 -10.90 -9.00
N TYR A 134 -13.92 -10.59 -9.82
CA TYR A 134 -14.06 -9.53 -10.84
C TYR A 134 -14.83 -9.99 -12.09
N ASP A 135 -14.76 -11.27 -12.46
CA ASP A 135 -15.66 -11.85 -13.47
C ASP A 135 -17.13 -11.72 -13.03
N GLY A 136 -17.41 -12.00 -11.75
CA GLY A 136 -18.75 -11.87 -11.16
C GLY A 136 -19.27 -10.43 -11.09
N LEU A 137 -18.36 -9.44 -11.07
CA LEU A 137 -18.69 -8.01 -11.13
C LEU A 137 -18.75 -7.46 -12.57
N GLY A 138 -18.39 -8.27 -13.58
CA GLY A 138 -18.28 -7.81 -14.96
C GLY A 138 -17.16 -6.78 -15.17
N ILE A 139 -16.12 -6.81 -14.32
CA ILE A 139 -14.97 -5.91 -14.42
C ILE A 139 -13.91 -6.60 -15.27
N GLU A 140 -13.65 -6.05 -16.45
CA GLU A 140 -12.53 -6.48 -17.28
C GLU A 140 -11.21 -5.98 -16.69
N ILE A 141 -10.39 -6.93 -16.23
CA ILE A 141 -9.07 -6.62 -15.68
C ILE A 141 -8.16 -6.17 -16.83
N PRO A 142 -7.59 -4.95 -16.79
CA PRO A 142 -6.72 -4.47 -17.84
C PRO A 142 -5.46 -5.33 -17.94
N PRO A 143 -4.88 -5.48 -19.14
CA PRO A 143 -3.67 -6.26 -19.30
C PRO A 143 -2.51 -5.62 -18.51
N PRO A 144 -1.50 -6.40 -18.07
CA PRO A 144 -0.48 -5.92 -17.15
C PRO A 144 0.26 -4.64 -17.58
N ASP A 145 0.44 -4.44 -18.89
CA ASP A 145 1.07 -3.25 -19.48
C ASP A 145 0.24 -1.97 -19.30
N GLU A 146 -1.07 -2.08 -19.07
CA GLU A 146 -1.98 -0.95 -18.83
C GLU A 146 -2.28 -0.72 -17.35
N THR A 147 -1.84 -1.61 -16.45
CA THR A 147 -2.14 -1.52 -15.00
C THR A 147 -1.41 -0.38 -14.28
N SER A 148 -0.30 0.11 -14.86
CA SER A 148 0.57 1.14 -14.26
C SER A 148 -0.11 2.51 -14.07
N GLN A 149 -1.30 2.71 -14.64
CA GLN A 149 -2.09 3.93 -14.44
C GLN A 149 -2.90 3.91 -13.13
N PHE A 150 -3.15 2.73 -12.55
CA PHE A 150 -4.04 2.57 -11.39
C PHE A 150 -3.31 2.56 -10.06
N TRP A 151 -2.04 2.18 -10.07
CA TRP A 151 -1.16 2.18 -8.91
C TRP A 151 0.24 2.60 -9.34
N SER A 152 1.03 3.10 -8.39
CA SER A 152 2.40 3.52 -8.67
C SER A 152 3.37 2.94 -7.64
N TYR A 153 4.54 2.54 -8.12
CA TYR A 153 5.66 2.24 -7.23
C TYR A 153 6.16 3.53 -6.60
N VAL A 154 6.26 3.54 -5.28
CA VAL A 154 6.80 4.67 -4.54
C VAL A 154 8.23 4.34 -4.12
N GLN A 155 9.19 5.08 -4.67
CA GLN A 155 10.53 5.11 -4.13
C GLN A 155 10.59 6.13 -3.01
N PHE A 156 10.78 5.66 -1.79
CA PHE A 156 11.10 6.55 -0.69
C PHE A 156 12.62 6.78 -0.68
N PRO A 157 13.10 8.03 -0.77
CA PRO A 157 14.54 8.34 -0.79
C PRO A 157 15.31 7.70 0.39
N HIS A 158 14.65 7.56 1.53
CA HIS A 158 15.19 6.99 2.78
C HIS A 158 14.93 5.48 2.98
N LEU A 159 14.15 4.83 2.11
CA LEU A 159 13.97 3.36 2.09
C LEU A 159 14.97 2.66 1.16
N SER A 160 15.84 3.42 0.50
CA SER A 160 16.99 2.90 -0.25
C SER A 160 17.99 2.26 0.72
N ALA A 161 17.88 0.97 0.99
CA ALA A 161 18.97 0.20 1.57
C ALA A 161 20.10 0.05 0.52
N PRO A 162 21.38 0.15 0.91
CA PRO A 162 22.49 0.22 -0.06
C PRO A 162 22.77 -1.09 -0.82
N ASP A 163 22.11 -2.21 -0.49
CA ASP A 163 22.46 -3.49 -1.12
C ASP A 163 21.36 -4.55 -1.00
N LYS A 164 20.30 -4.45 -1.81
CA LYS A 164 19.38 -5.57 -2.03
C LYS A 164 19.08 -5.74 -3.52
N ARG A 165 19.36 -6.95 -4.01
CA ARG A 165 18.99 -7.40 -5.35
C ARG A 165 17.47 -7.27 -5.51
N PRO A 166 16.97 -6.68 -6.61
CA PRO A 166 15.54 -6.56 -6.83
C PRO A 166 14.92 -7.97 -6.89
N VAL A 167 13.89 -8.20 -6.08
CA VAL A 167 13.01 -9.35 -6.29
C VAL A 167 12.31 -9.07 -7.61
N LYS A 168 12.55 -9.92 -8.61
CA LYS A 168 12.02 -9.72 -9.97
C LYS A 168 10.51 -9.96 -10.00
N PHE A 169 9.73 -8.95 -9.63
CA PHE A 169 8.38 -8.78 -10.16
C PHE A 169 8.47 -7.91 -11.42
N ALA A 170 7.52 -8.12 -12.35
CA ALA A 170 7.61 -7.73 -13.75
C ALA A 170 7.99 -6.25 -13.99
N LYS A 171 8.59 -6.01 -15.18
CA LYS A 171 9.17 -4.76 -15.70
C LYS A 171 8.74 -3.48 -14.97
N ARG A 172 9.71 -2.96 -14.21
CA ARG A 172 9.77 -1.63 -13.62
C ARG A 172 9.56 -0.53 -14.69
N VAL A 173 8.39 0.09 -14.73
CA VAL A 173 8.22 1.42 -15.34
C VAL A 173 8.42 2.43 -14.22
N ALA A 174 9.64 2.95 -14.10
CA ALA A 174 10.00 3.90 -13.06
C ALA A 174 9.49 5.31 -13.41
N THR A 175 8.25 5.63 -13.04
CA THR A 175 7.82 7.03 -12.96
C THR A 175 8.45 7.67 -11.72
N HIS A 176 9.46 8.50 -11.95
CA HIS A 176 10.16 9.23 -10.88
C HIS A 176 9.23 10.33 -10.34
N PHE A 177 8.55 10.08 -9.22
CA PHE A 177 7.98 11.14 -8.39
C PHE A 177 8.89 11.38 -7.19
N PHE A 178 9.81 12.35 -7.36
CA PHE A 178 10.57 12.91 -6.25
C PHE A 178 9.62 13.74 -5.39
N CYS A 179 9.28 13.26 -4.19
CA CYS A 179 8.72 14.11 -3.16
C CYS A 179 9.89 14.86 -2.51
N ASP A 180 10.17 16.08 -2.98
CA ASP A 180 11.17 16.95 -2.34
C ASP A 180 10.62 17.44 -0.99
N PRO A 181 11.26 17.09 0.15
CA PRO A 181 10.85 17.57 1.46
C PRO A 181 11.13 19.07 1.69
N ARG A 182 11.70 19.80 0.71
CA ARG A 182 11.97 21.24 0.78
C ARG A 182 11.03 22.13 -0.03
N ALA A 183 9.99 21.60 -0.65
CA ALA A 183 8.99 22.43 -1.33
C ALA A 183 8.04 23.13 -0.35
N SER A 184 8.58 24.01 0.50
CA SER A 184 7.83 25.10 1.14
C SER A 184 8.00 26.35 0.30
N LEU A 185 6.86 26.89 -0.16
CA LEU A 185 6.63 28.30 -0.53
C LEU A 185 7.60 28.94 -1.55
N ILE A 186 7.08 29.28 -2.72
CA ILE A 186 7.14 30.65 -3.28
C ILE A 186 5.97 30.83 -4.26
N ALA A 187 5.38 32.02 -4.17
CA ALA A 187 4.22 32.58 -4.85
C ALA A 187 4.26 32.54 -6.39
N LEU A 188 3.08 32.38 -7.02
CA LEU A 188 2.22 33.47 -7.53
C LEU A 188 0.86 32.90 -7.95
#